data_AF-X0V9Y3-F1
#
_entry.id   AF-X0V9Y3-F1
#
_cell.length_a   1.000
_cell.length_b   1.000
_cell.length_c   1.000
_cell.angle_alpha   90.00
_cell.angle_beta   90.00
_cell.angle_gamma   90.00
#
_symmetry.space_group_name_H-M   'P 1'
#
loop_
_entity.id
_entity.type
_entity.pdbx_description
1 polymer ?
#
loop_
_entity_poly.entity_id
_entity_poly.type
_entity_poly.pdbx_seq_one_letter_code
_entity_poly.pdbx_strand_id
1 'polypeptide(L)'
;MSWKDLIEDNDKIDTVLLSKFLNMSTTGTAQGQYYSKAGDELSEIKKLHAEMLESQREVYSLCMMLPINDFHKHGILINLLTNPKGIPKEQRLYENRIILSTLKRMPTNRAYKVFTILQKNKVNNTRSRWIAKRFVLSKEFKLPFEAVKY
;
A
#
# COMPACT_ATOMS: atom_id res chain seq x y z
N MET A 1 -1.45 3.26 18.24
CA MET A 1 -1.01 4.64 17.99
C MET A 1 -2.08 5.27 17.12
N SER A 2 -2.66 6.37 17.58
CA SER A 2 -3.60 7.21 16.84
C SER A 2 -2.83 8.28 16.07
N TRP A 3 -3.39 8.78 14.98
CA TRP A 3 -2.83 9.87 14.19
C TRP A 3 -2.51 11.13 15.00
N LYS A 4 -3.24 11.36 16.09
CA LYS A 4 -2.96 12.44 17.03
C LYS A 4 -1.66 12.20 17.78
N ASP A 5 -1.44 10.96 18.23
CA ASP A 5 -0.22 10.53 18.90
C ASP A 5 1.01 10.71 18.01
N LEU A 6 0.89 10.52 16.68
CA LEU A 6 1.99 10.76 15.75
C LEU A 6 2.42 12.22 15.66
N ILE A 7 1.48 13.17 15.78
CA ILE A 7 1.78 14.60 15.71
C ILE A 7 2.31 15.11 17.05
N GLU A 8 1.79 14.56 18.14
CA GLU A 8 2.09 15.01 19.50
C GLU A 8 3.34 14.33 20.10
N ASP A 9 3.70 13.13 19.62
CA ASP A 9 4.78 12.32 20.19
C ASP A 9 5.54 11.52 19.11
N ASN A 10 6.46 12.21 18.44
CA ASN A 10 7.30 11.64 17.38
C ASN A 10 8.31 10.59 17.90
N ASP A 11 8.57 10.52 19.20
CA ASP A 11 9.54 9.57 19.78
C ASP A 11 9.06 8.12 19.65
N LYS A 12 7.78 7.91 19.36
CA LYS A 12 7.20 6.58 19.08
C LYS A 12 7.43 6.09 17.66
N ILE A 13 7.93 6.93 16.75
CA ILE A 13 8.24 6.54 15.37
C ILE A 13 9.65 5.98 15.33
N ASP A 14 9.82 4.74 14.86
CA ASP A 14 11.15 4.24 14.52
C ASP A 14 11.62 4.92 13.23
N THR A 15 12.38 6.01 13.42
CA THR A 15 12.92 6.84 12.34
C THR A 15 13.97 6.09 11.52
N VAL A 16 14.68 5.13 12.11
CA VAL A 16 15.67 4.31 11.41
C VAL A 16 14.96 3.35 10.45
N LEU A 17 13.93 2.66 10.93
CA LEU A 17 13.08 1.79 10.11
C LEU A 17 12.40 2.59 8.99
N LEU A 18 11.81 3.75 9.33
CA LEU A 18 11.17 4.61 8.34
C LEU A 18 12.16 5.06 7.26
N SER A 19 13.36 5.49 7.64
CA SER A 19 14.39 5.94 6.69
C SER A 19 14.83 4.81 5.76
N LYS A 20 15.06 3.60 6.29
CA LYS A 20 15.36 2.42 5.47
C LYS A 20 14.24 2.11 4.50
N PHE A 21 13.00 2.12 4.97
CA PHE A 21 11.83 1.88 4.14
C PHE A 21 11.70 2.93 3.03
N LEU A 22 11.86 4.21 3.34
CA LEU A 22 11.75 5.30 2.36
C LEU A 22 12.86 5.23 1.31
N ASN A 23 14.10 5.00 1.72
CA ASN A 23 15.23 4.82 0.80
C ASN A 23 14.97 3.64 -0.15
N MET A 24 14.57 2.49 0.40
CA MET A 24 14.22 1.32 -0.41
C MET A 24 13.05 1.64 -1.35
N SER A 25 12.03 2.35 -0.86
CA SER A 25 10.80 2.58 -1.63
C SER A 25 10.91 3.61 -2.76
N THR A 26 11.96 4.43 -2.73
CA THR A 26 12.26 5.43 -3.76
C THR A 26 13.29 4.91 -4.76
N THR A 27 14.24 4.09 -4.32
CA THR A 27 15.37 3.60 -5.15
C THR A 27 15.21 2.16 -5.65
N GLY A 28 14.62 1.28 -4.84
CA GLY A 28 14.44 -0.13 -5.13
C GLY A 28 13.33 -0.35 -6.16
N THR A 29 13.67 -0.89 -7.33
CA THR A 29 12.67 -1.25 -8.36
C THR A 29 12.68 -2.75 -8.58
N ALA A 30 11.50 -3.31 -8.93
CA ALA A 30 11.39 -4.72 -9.33
C ALA A 30 12.20 -5.07 -10.61
N GLN A 31 12.89 -4.11 -11.22
CA GLN A 31 13.70 -4.26 -12.44
C GLN A 31 15.19 -4.54 -12.17
N GLY A 32 15.65 -4.58 -10.91
CA GLY A 32 17.01 -5.00 -10.52
C GLY A 32 17.32 -6.51 -10.71
N GLN A 33 16.66 -7.18 -11.67
CA GLN A 33 16.58 -8.64 -11.78
C GLN A 33 17.70 -9.31 -12.60
N TYR A 34 18.80 -8.63 -12.89
CA TYR A 34 19.92 -9.25 -13.60
C TYR A 34 21.05 -9.56 -12.61
N TYR A 35 21.28 -10.87 -12.41
CA TYR A 35 22.39 -11.51 -11.67
C TYR A 35 22.21 -11.68 -10.14
N SER A 36 21.84 -12.91 -9.74
CA SER A 36 22.07 -13.61 -8.46
C SER A 36 21.70 -12.97 -7.10
N LYS A 37 21.50 -11.65 -6.98
CA LYS A 37 21.16 -10.93 -5.73
C LYS A 37 19.66 -10.62 -5.55
N ALA A 38 18.85 -10.91 -6.56
CA ALA A 38 17.42 -10.56 -6.57
C ALA A 38 16.58 -11.31 -5.51
N GLY A 39 17.04 -12.48 -5.03
CA GLY A 39 16.37 -13.24 -3.97
C GLY A 39 16.48 -12.56 -2.60
N ASP A 40 17.68 -12.06 -2.28
CA ASP A 40 17.99 -11.44 -1.00
C ASP A 40 17.29 -10.08 -0.86
N GLU A 41 17.32 -9.26 -1.91
CA GLU A 41 16.68 -7.94 -1.91
C GLU A 41 15.14 -8.05 -1.77
N LEU A 42 14.51 -9.00 -2.48
CA LEU A 42 13.06 -9.22 -2.33
C LEU A 42 12.69 -9.69 -0.91
N SER A 43 13.56 -10.49 -0.28
CA SER A 43 13.38 -10.92 1.10
C SER A 43 13.48 -9.75 2.08
N GLU A 44 14.43 -8.85 1.85
CA GLU A 44 14.63 -7.63 2.65
C GLU A 44 13.45 -6.67 2.49
N ILE A 45 12.96 -6.46 1.26
CA ILE A 45 11.77 -5.67 0.98
C ILE A 45 10.56 -6.24 1.73
N LYS A 46 10.35 -7.56 1.69
CA LYS A 46 9.26 -8.21 2.41
C LYS A 46 9.38 -8.02 3.92
N LYS A 47 10.60 -8.15 4.45
CA LYS A 47 10.91 -7.94 5.87
C LYS A 47 10.58 -6.50 6.29
N LEU A 48 11.06 -5.50 5.56
CA LEU A 48 10.75 -4.09 5.83
C LEU A 48 9.25 -3.79 5.77
N HIS A 49 8.53 -4.35 4.79
CA HIS A 49 7.08 -4.21 4.72
C HIS A 49 6.36 -4.84 5.92
N ALA A 50 6.81 -6.00 6.39
CA ALA A 50 6.23 -6.67 7.56
C ALA A 50 6.50 -5.87 8.85
N GLU A 51 7.75 -5.44 9.06
CA GLU A 51 8.13 -4.63 10.21
C GLU A 51 7.34 -3.31 10.27
N MET A 52 7.26 -2.59 9.16
CA MET A 52 6.45 -1.35 9.08
C MET A 52 4.96 -1.58 9.37
N LEU A 53 4.40 -2.69 8.90
CA LEU A 53 2.99 -3.03 9.13
C LEU A 53 2.73 -3.35 10.61
N GLU A 54 3.67 -4.03 11.26
CA GLU A 54 3.57 -4.48 12.65
C GLU A 54 3.78 -3.33 13.64
N SER A 55 4.84 -2.54 13.47
CA SER A 55 5.24 -1.52 14.45
C SER A 55 4.57 -0.16 14.22
N GLN A 56 4.41 0.27 12.96
CA GLN A 56 4.02 1.65 12.63
C GLN A 56 3.06 1.73 11.44
N ARG A 57 1.99 0.94 11.51
CA ARG A 57 0.96 0.81 10.46
C ARG A 57 0.41 2.13 9.90
N GLU A 58 0.20 3.13 10.75
CA GLU A 58 -0.30 4.44 10.31
C GLU A 58 0.72 5.15 9.42
N VAL A 59 1.98 5.23 9.87
CA VAL A 59 3.12 5.75 9.09
C VAL A 59 3.30 4.95 7.81
N TYR A 60 3.18 3.62 7.88
CA TYR A 60 3.24 2.74 6.71
C TYR A 60 2.17 3.07 5.67
N SER A 61 0.95 3.39 6.11
CA SER A 61 -0.13 3.82 5.21
C SER A 61 0.15 5.20 4.59
N LEU A 62 0.73 6.12 5.37
CA LEU A 62 1.12 7.46 4.95
C LEU A 62 2.18 7.47 3.86
N CYS A 63 3.11 6.51 3.88
CA CYS A 63 4.15 6.40 2.86
C CYS A 63 3.58 6.37 1.43
N MET A 64 2.34 5.88 1.23
CA MET A 64 1.70 5.90 -0.09
C MET A 64 1.42 7.31 -0.64
N MET A 65 1.36 8.33 0.24
CA MET A 65 1.19 9.72 -0.16
C MET A 65 2.48 10.39 -0.60
N LEU A 66 3.63 9.77 -0.29
CA LEU A 66 4.95 10.20 -0.71
C LEU A 66 5.26 9.72 -2.15
N PRO A 67 6.25 10.30 -2.83
CA PRO A 67 6.65 9.91 -4.18
C PRO A 67 7.42 8.57 -4.23
N ILE A 68 6.91 7.56 -3.54
CA ILE A 68 7.42 6.19 -3.62
C ILE A 68 6.91 5.50 -4.88
N ASN A 69 7.63 4.49 -5.36
CA ASN A 69 7.24 3.80 -6.58
C ASN A 69 5.97 2.93 -6.41
N ASP A 70 5.36 2.58 -7.54
CA ASP A 70 4.09 1.84 -7.53
C ASP A 70 4.23 0.39 -7.04
N PHE A 71 5.43 -0.20 -7.12
CA PHE A 71 5.67 -1.53 -6.56
C PHE A 71 5.51 -1.52 -5.03
N HIS A 72 6.05 -0.52 -4.34
CA HIS A 72 5.84 -0.37 -2.90
C HIS A 72 4.42 0.07 -2.54
N LYS A 73 3.79 0.93 -3.34
CA LYS A 73 2.36 1.25 -3.14
C LYS A 73 1.49 -0.01 -3.26
N HIS A 74 1.75 -0.88 -4.23
CA HIS A 74 1.08 -2.18 -4.34
C HIS A 74 1.29 -3.03 -3.08
N GLY A 75 2.53 -3.14 -2.60
CA GLY A 75 2.85 -3.88 -1.38
C GLY A 75 2.06 -3.38 -0.17
N ILE A 76 2.06 -2.05 0.06
CA ILE A 76 1.31 -1.43 1.17
C ILE A 76 -0.19 -1.72 1.04
N LEU A 77 -0.78 -1.48 -0.14
CA LEU A 77 -2.20 -1.71 -0.40
C LEU A 77 -2.60 -3.17 -0.11
N ILE A 78 -1.83 -4.13 -0.63
CA ILE A 78 -2.11 -5.56 -0.45
C ILE A 78 -2.00 -5.94 1.03
N ASN A 79 -0.94 -5.50 1.70
CA ASN A 79 -0.69 -5.83 3.10
C ASN A 79 -1.78 -5.27 4.04
N LEU A 80 -2.18 -4.01 3.85
CA LEU A 80 -3.23 -3.37 4.66
C LEU A 80 -4.59 -4.03 4.45
N LEU A 81 -4.92 -4.42 3.21
CA LEU A 81 -6.20 -5.05 2.87
C LEU A 81 -6.25 -6.55 3.23
N THR A 82 -5.11 -7.22 3.27
CA THR A 82 -4.99 -8.61 3.74
C THR A 82 -5.10 -8.70 5.26
N ASN A 83 -4.63 -7.67 5.98
CA ASN A 83 -4.63 -7.61 7.44
C ASN A 83 -5.60 -6.53 7.99
N PRO A 84 -6.93 -6.70 7.93
CA PRO A 84 -7.89 -5.67 8.35
C PRO A 84 -8.28 -5.68 9.85
N LYS A 85 -7.85 -6.71 10.61
CA LYS A 85 -8.24 -6.96 12.00
C LYS A 85 -7.47 -6.06 12.98
N GLY A 86 -8.05 -5.81 14.16
CA GLY A 86 -7.36 -5.11 15.26
C GLY A 86 -7.17 -3.59 15.09
N ILE A 87 -7.81 -2.98 14.08
CA ILE A 87 -7.63 -1.56 13.78
C ILE A 87 -8.79 -0.75 14.40
N PRO A 88 -8.51 0.31 15.19
CA PRO A 88 -9.50 1.28 15.63
C PRO A 88 -10.32 1.85 14.47
N LYS A 89 -11.60 2.15 14.72
CA LYS A 89 -12.52 2.63 13.67
C LYS A 89 -12.01 3.91 13.00
N GLU A 90 -11.49 4.86 13.78
CA GLU A 90 -10.97 6.13 13.27
C GLU A 90 -9.76 5.92 12.36
N GLN A 91 -8.74 5.20 12.83
CA GLN A 91 -7.57 4.82 12.03
C GLN A 91 -7.98 4.13 10.73
N ARG A 92 -8.93 3.19 10.78
CA ARG A 92 -9.44 2.49 9.60
C ARG A 92 -10.08 3.44 8.58
N LEU A 93 -10.80 4.47 9.03
CA LEU A 93 -11.40 5.48 8.16
C LEU A 93 -10.32 6.31 7.45
N TYR A 94 -9.29 6.76 8.18
CA TYR A 94 -8.16 7.48 7.60
C TYR A 94 -7.41 6.61 6.58
N GLU A 95 -7.04 5.38 6.96
CA GLU A 95 -6.39 4.43 6.06
C GLU A 95 -7.23 4.22 4.78
N ASN A 96 -8.56 4.06 4.90
CA ASN A 96 -9.43 3.86 3.74
C ASN A 96 -9.44 5.08 2.80
N ARG A 97 -9.37 6.30 3.33
CA ARG A 97 -9.28 7.53 2.51
C ARG A 97 -7.96 7.56 1.74
N ILE A 98 -6.86 7.21 2.40
CA ILE A 98 -5.54 7.15 1.76
C ILE A 98 -5.53 6.07 0.68
N ILE A 99 -5.97 4.86 0.99
CA ILE A 99 -6.08 3.74 0.03
C ILE A 99 -6.85 4.16 -1.22
N LEU A 100 -8.04 4.75 -1.06
CA LEU A 100 -8.85 5.19 -2.20
C LEU A 100 -8.19 6.32 -2.99
N SER A 101 -7.58 7.29 -2.30
CA SER A 101 -6.85 8.39 -2.95
C SER A 101 -5.69 7.86 -3.79
N THR A 102 -4.89 6.94 -3.22
CA THR A 102 -3.78 6.28 -3.90
C THR A 102 -4.25 5.53 -5.13
N LEU A 103 -5.27 4.66 -4.99
CA LEU A 103 -5.80 3.89 -6.12
C LEU A 103 -6.30 4.78 -7.26
N LYS A 104 -6.96 5.91 -6.95
CA LYS A 104 -7.44 6.87 -7.96
C LYS A 104 -6.32 7.60 -8.71
N ARG A 105 -5.17 7.80 -8.06
CA ARG A 105 -3.99 8.49 -8.63
C ARG A 105 -3.09 7.56 -9.43
N MET A 106 -3.14 6.26 -9.16
CA MET A 106 -2.36 5.27 -9.91
C MET A 106 -2.86 5.12 -11.35
N PRO A 107 -1.99 4.76 -12.30
CA PRO A 107 -2.42 4.26 -13.59
C PRO A 107 -3.45 3.14 -13.42
N THR A 108 -4.54 3.19 -14.18
CA THR A 108 -5.68 2.29 -14.00
C THR A 108 -5.27 0.82 -14.04
N ASN A 109 -4.40 0.42 -14.96
CA ASN A 109 -3.88 -0.94 -15.05
C ASN A 109 -3.17 -1.39 -13.75
N ARG A 110 -2.41 -0.48 -13.13
CA ARG A 110 -1.73 -0.74 -11.86
C ARG A 110 -2.73 -0.81 -10.70
N ALA A 111 -3.78 0.01 -10.70
CA ALA A 111 -4.85 -0.10 -9.70
C ALA A 111 -5.59 -1.45 -9.81
N TYR A 112 -5.97 -1.88 -11.02
CA TYR A 112 -6.61 -3.19 -11.22
C TYR A 112 -5.72 -4.36 -10.84
N LYS A 113 -4.40 -4.25 -11.09
CA LYS A 113 -3.42 -5.28 -10.67
C LYS A 113 -3.50 -5.56 -9.17
N VAL A 114 -3.76 -4.55 -8.32
CA VAL A 114 -3.96 -4.75 -6.87
C VAL A 114 -5.13 -5.68 -6.61
N PHE A 115 -6.29 -5.42 -7.23
CA PHE A 115 -7.48 -6.25 -7.05
C PHE A 115 -7.28 -7.66 -7.59
N THR A 116 -6.58 -7.82 -8.71
CA THR A 116 -6.21 -9.14 -9.25
C THR A 116 -5.30 -9.90 -8.26
N ILE A 117 -4.34 -9.24 -7.63
CA ILE A 117 -3.47 -9.89 -6.62
C ILE A 117 -4.28 -10.28 -5.39
N LEU A 118 -5.15 -9.41 -4.89
CA LEU A 118 -6.04 -9.72 -3.77
C LEU A 118 -6.95 -10.92 -4.08
N GLN A 119 -7.50 -10.98 -5.30
CA GLN A 119 -8.30 -12.09 -5.77
C GLN A 119 -7.50 -13.40 -5.81
N LYS A 120 -6.29 -13.38 -6.40
CA LYS A 120 -5.39 -14.55 -6.44
C LYS A 120 -5.03 -15.05 -5.04
N ASN A 121 -4.84 -14.12 -4.10
CA ASN A 121 -4.59 -14.41 -2.68
C ASN A 121 -5.87 -14.74 -1.89
N LYS A 122 -7.03 -14.85 -2.55
CA LYS A 122 -8.33 -15.18 -1.95
C LYS A 122 -8.76 -14.20 -0.83
N VAL A 123 -8.35 -12.94 -0.91
CA VAL A 123 -8.67 -11.90 0.09
C VAL A 123 -10.06 -11.31 -0.15
N ASN A 124 -11.09 -11.88 0.51
CA ASN A 124 -12.51 -11.52 0.30
C ASN A 124 -13.20 -10.85 1.50
N ASN A 125 -12.45 -10.13 2.33
CA ASN A 125 -13.03 -9.47 3.51
C ASN A 125 -13.92 -8.27 3.11
N THR A 126 -14.78 -7.84 4.04
CA THR A 126 -15.72 -6.72 3.80
C THR A 126 -14.99 -5.43 3.39
N ARG A 127 -13.80 -5.19 3.94
CA ARG A 127 -13.01 -3.99 3.65
C ARG A 127 -12.48 -4.00 2.21
N SER A 128 -11.90 -5.11 1.74
CA SER A 128 -11.38 -5.23 0.37
C SER A 128 -12.51 -5.09 -0.65
N ARG A 129 -13.66 -5.72 -0.42
CA ARG A 129 -14.86 -5.57 -1.27
C ARG A 129 -15.38 -4.14 -1.30
N TRP A 130 -15.46 -3.48 -0.15
CA TRP A 130 -15.93 -2.09 -0.09
C TRP A 130 -15.00 -1.14 -0.84
N ILE A 131 -13.68 -1.30 -0.69
CA ILE A 131 -12.68 -0.50 -1.41
C ILE A 131 -12.77 -0.74 -2.92
N ALA A 132 -12.86 -2.00 -3.36
CA ALA A 132 -12.99 -2.33 -4.78
C ALA A 132 -14.25 -1.69 -5.38
N LYS A 133 -15.41 -1.86 -4.72
CA LYS A 133 -16.67 -1.24 -5.14
C LYS A 133 -16.56 0.28 -5.24
N ARG A 134 -15.99 0.94 -4.20
CA ARG A 134 -15.82 2.40 -4.19
C ARG A 134 -14.86 2.90 -5.26
N PHE A 135 -13.81 2.15 -5.56
CA PHE A 135 -12.90 2.48 -6.65
C PHE A 135 -13.60 2.40 -8.00
N VAL A 136 -14.29 1.29 -8.31
CA VAL A 136 -15.00 1.11 -9.58
C VAL A 136 -16.08 2.18 -9.78
N LEU A 137 -16.89 2.46 -8.75
CA LEU A 137 -17.89 3.54 -8.82
C LEU A 137 -17.26 4.92 -9.04
N SER A 138 -16.02 5.15 -8.56
CA SER A 138 -15.34 6.42 -8.86
C SER A 138 -14.90 6.58 -10.32
N LYS A 139 -15.08 5.55 -11.16
CA LYS A 139 -14.72 5.52 -12.59
C LYS A 139 -15.94 5.61 -13.51
N GLU A 140 -17.13 5.91 -12.99
CA GLU A 140 -18.47 5.83 -13.61
C GLU A 140 -18.59 6.14 -15.13
N PHE A 141 -17.78 7.03 -15.71
CA PHE A 141 -17.85 7.38 -17.15
C PHE A 141 -16.65 6.91 -18.00
N LYS A 142 -15.67 6.21 -17.43
CA LYS A 142 -14.40 5.86 -18.10
C LYS A 142 -14.18 4.36 -18.26
N LEU A 143 -15.03 3.51 -17.69
CA LEU A 143 -14.90 2.05 -17.73
C LEU A 143 -14.66 1.46 -19.13
N PRO A 144 -15.37 1.88 -20.20
CA PRO A 144 -15.10 1.38 -21.55
C PRO A 144 -13.68 1.72 -22.05
N PHE A 145 -13.15 2.88 -21.66
CA PHE A 145 -11.82 3.35 -22.05
C PHE A 145 -10.69 2.73 -21.21
N GLU A 146 -11.01 2.16 -20.04
CA GLU A 146 -10.03 1.50 -19.18
C GLU A 146 -9.63 0.10 -19.68
N ALA A 147 -10.39 -0.49 -20.62
CA ALA A 147 -10.08 -1.77 -21.25
C ALA A 147 -9.08 -1.64 -22.42
N VAL A 148 -8.83 -0.44 -22.91
CA VAL A 148 -7.93 -0.18 -24.03
C VAL A 148 -6.51 0.04 -23.51
N LYS A 149 -5.59 -0.85 -23.89
CA LYS A 149 -4.16 -0.65 -23.65
C LYS A 149 -3.63 0.27 -24.75
N TYR A 150 -3.34 1.53 -24.41
CA TYR A 150 -2.57 2.44 -25.25
C TYR A 150 -1.08 2.12 -25.17
#